data_AF-A0A1E7F6I7-F1
#
_entry.id   AF-A0A1E7F6I7-F1
#
_cell.length_a   1.000
_cell.length_b   1.000
_cell.length_c   1.000
_cell.angle_alpha   90.00
_cell.angle_beta   90.00
_cell.angle_gamma   90.00
#
_symmetry.space_group_name_H-M   'P 1'
#
loop_
_entity.id
_entity.type
_entity.pdbx_description
1 polymer ?
#
loop_
_entity_poly.entity_id
_entity_poly.type
_entity_poly.pdbx_seq_one_letter_code
_entity_poly.pdbx_strand_id
1 'polypeptide(L)'
;MLVERKPDPFQLSSSYGPNGDFLLCDWEMAHCGHKGRDVGTFFTFPIMSACYLAARGQKDKCDNILSSLKQFWNTYKTVLVEGLKSKRKASSGSEGDNVIDIDRYLADVFRSAIAFYGFFSFIAFYLFGSMTEYNETEGLNDRENKAVMGIVGWIGLRSMQVGLVDEAAKQVFRDGLHNLPEMEEFFFGMISNEIDQLLAARSHRRRSRRRSSILRESGRLVSDSESGFGMIVRRLSQQPIIKE
;
A
#
# COMPACT_ATOMS: atom_id res chain seq x y z
N MET A 1 23.44 9.27 7.80
CA MET A 1 22.86 10.39 7.04
C MET A 1 21.35 10.15 7.06
N LEU A 2 20.63 10.83 7.95
CA LEU A 2 19.16 10.89 7.91
C LEU A 2 18.81 11.77 6.70
N VAL A 3 17.83 11.36 5.91
CA VAL A 3 17.52 11.87 4.56
C VAL A 3 17.65 13.39 4.45
N GLU A 4 18.28 13.87 3.38
CA GLU A 4 18.39 15.29 3.11
C GLU A 4 17.00 15.96 3.07
N ARG A 5 16.95 17.24 3.49
CA ARG A 5 15.72 18.01 3.52
C ARG A 5 15.09 17.99 2.13
N LYS A 6 13.78 17.68 2.08
CA LYS A 6 12.99 17.70 0.83
C LYS A 6 13.29 18.99 0.04
N PRO A 7 13.85 18.90 -1.18
CA PRO A 7 14.13 20.06 -2.01
C PRO A 7 12.87 20.86 -2.33
N ASP A 8 13.05 22.13 -2.71
CA ASP A 8 11.97 22.99 -3.22
C ASP A 8 11.26 22.29 -4.41
N PRO A 9 9.91 22.24 -4.46
CA PRO A 9 9.15 21.76 -5.61
C PRO A 9 9.64 22.26 -6.98
N PHE A 10 10.15 23.48 -7.07
CA PHE A 10 10.72 24.03 -8.31
C PHE A 10 12.10 23.47 -8.65
N GLN A 11 12.85 22.98 -7.65
CA GLN A 11 14.09 22.23 -7.85
C GLN A 11 13.79 20.76 -8.16
N LEU A 12 12.70 20.17 -7.64
CA LEU A 12 12.33 18.78 -7.93
C LEU A 12 12.13 18.54 -9.43
N SER A 13 11.58 19.49 -10.19
CA SER A 13 11.36 19.33 -11.64
C SER A 13 12.64 19.38 -12.49
N SER A 14 13.74 19.91 -11.95
CA SER A 14 15.02 20.08 -12.65
C SER A 14 16.15 19.18 -12.14
N SER A 15 16.00 18.61 -10.93
CA SER A 15 17.07 17.87 -10.24
C SER A 15 16.93 16.36 -10.31
N TYR A 16 15.73 15.83 -10.60
CA TYR A 16 15.58 14.39 -10.81
C TYR A 16 16.04 14.01 -12.22
N GLY A 17 16.86 12.97 -12.32
CA GLY A 17 17.10 12.29 -13.59
C GLY A 17 15.78 11.81 -14.20
N PRO A 18 15.75 11.43 -15.49
CA PRO A 18 14.52 10.99 -16.17
C PRO A 18 13.78 9.84 -15.46
N ASN A 19 14.47 9.12 -14.58
CA ASN A 19 13.93 7.99 -13.81
C ASN A 19 13.72 8.30 -12.31
N GLY A 20 14.09 9.50 -11.83
CA GLY A 20 14.15 9.83 -10.41
C GLY A 20 15.20 9.05 -9.62
N ASP A 21 15.31 9.32 -8.32
CA ASP A 21 16.12 8.56 -7.38
C ASP A 21 15.22 7.87 -6.35
N PHE A 22 15.51 6.60 -6.04
CA PHE A 22 14.84 5.85 -4.98
C PHE A 22 15.82 5.61 -3.84
N LEU A 23 15.49 6.13 -2.66
CA LEU A 23 16.29 5.97 -1.45
C LEU A 23 15.46 5.27 -0.39
N LEU A 24 15.98 4.15 0.12
CA LEU A 24 15.45 3.55 1.35
C LEU A 24 16.08 4.27 2.54
N CYS A 25 15.25 4.72 3.45
CA CYS A 25 15.66 5.44 4.65
C CYS A 25 15.04 4.83 5.90
N ASP A 26 15.47 5.35 7.06
CA ASP A 26 14.85 5.06 8.35
C ASP A 26 14.81 3.55 8.72
N TRP A 27 15.98 2.90 8.59
CA TRP A 27 16.15 1.48 8.92
C TRP A 27 16.33 1.20 10.42
N GLU A 28 15.97 2.14 11.30
CA GLU A 28 16.20 1.99 12.75
C GLU A 28 15.41 0.82 13.38
N MET A 29 14.34 0.38 12.71
CA MET A 29 13.55 -0.79 13.09
C MET A 29 14.11 -2.12 12.54
N ALA A 30 15.27 -2.12 11.89
CA ALA A 30 15.88 -3.31 11.31
C ALA A 30 16.29 -4.32 12.40
N HIS A 31 15.81 -5.54 12.28
CA HIS A 31 16.17 -6.68 13.13
C HIS A 31 16.02 -7.98 12.33
N CYS A 32 16.59 -9.06 12.84
CA CYS A 32 16.38 -10.38 12.26
C CYS A 32 14.90 -10.78 12.44
N GLY A 33 14.14 -10.76 11.35
CA GLY A 33 12.71 -11.07 11.33
C GLY A 33 12.33 -12.10 10.28
N HIS A 34 11.02 -12.24 10.07
CA HIS A 34 10.48 -13.12 9.03
C HIS A 34 10.81 -12.59 7.63
N LYS A 35 11.15 -13.51 6.72
CA LYS A 35 11.69 -13.22 5.38
C LYS A 35 10.76 -12.41 4.47
N GLY A 36 9.44 -12.53 4.65
CA GLY A 36 8.46 -11.80 3.84
C GLY A 36 7.99 -10.48 4.44
N ARG A 37 8.45 -10.11 5.64
CA ARG A 37 7.93 -8.95 6.37
C ARG A 37 8.06 -7.64 5.60
N ASP A 38 9.25 -7.35 5.08
CA ASP A 38 9.52 -6.06 4.43
C ASP A 38 8.74 -5.94 3.12
N VAL A 39 8.69 -7.03 2.34
CA VAL A 39 7.89 -7.11 1.10
C VAL A 39 6.41 -6.90 1.39
N GLY A 40 5.86 -7.59 2.38
CA GLY A 40 4.46 -7.46 2.77
C GLY A 40 4.13 -6.04 3.26
N THR A 41 5.00 -5.45 4.07
CA THR A 41 4.85 -4.08 4.58
C THR A 41 4.93 -3.05 3.46
N PHE A 42 5.85 -3.24 2.51
CA PHE A 42 5.98 -2.38 1.33
C PHE A 42 4.72 -2.38 0.46
N PHE A 43 4.05 -3.53 0.29
CA PHE A 43 2.82 -3.63 -0.49
C PHE A 43 1.65 -2.84 0.09
N THR A 44 1.60 -2.68 1.41
CA THR A 44 0.41 -2.20 2.11
C THR A 44 -0.04 -0.79 1.70
N PHE A 45 0.88 0.19 1.73
CA PHE A 45 0.53 1.58 1.46
C PHE A 45 0.24 1.87 -0.04
N PRO A 46 1.03 1.33 -1.00
CA PRO A 46 0.71 1.48 -2.42
C PRO A 46 -0.64 0.83 -2.79
N ILE A 47 -0.97 -0.35 -2.28
CA ILE A 47 -2.28 -0.99 -2.56
C ILE A 47 -3.42 -0.15 -1.99
N MET A 48 -3.28 0.35 -0.76
CA MET A 48 -4.26 1.27 -0.18
C MET A 48 -4.43 2.51 -1.06
N SER A 49 -3.32 3.12 -1.50
CA SER A 49 -3.33 4.27 -2.43
C SER A 49 -4.03 3.95 -3.75
N ALA A 50 -3.80 2.75 -4.31
CA ALA A 50 -4.49 2.29 -5.52
C ALA A 50 -6.01 2.15 -5.29
N CYS A 51 -6.45 1.67 -4.12
CA CYS A 51 -7.89 1.63 -3.78
C CYS A 51 -8.50 3.04 -3.71
N TYR A 52 -7.81 4.00 -3.11
CA TYR A 52 -8.26 5.40 -3.07
C TYR A 52 -8.30 6.04 -4.47
N LEU A 53 -7.33 5.74 -5.33
CA LEU A 53 -7.34 6.17 -6.74
C LEU A 53 -8.49 5.54 -7.52
N ALA A 54 -8.79 4.26 -7.27
CA ALA A 54 -9.87 3.53 -7.91
C ALA A 54 -11.23 4.12 -7.54
N ALA A 55 -11.45 4.43 -6.26
CA ALA A 55 -12.66 5.12 -5.80
C ALA A 55 -12.86 6.50 -6.44
N ARG A 56 -11.76 7.17 -6.84
CA ARG A 56 -11.77 8.44 -7.59
C ARG A 56 -11.91 8.25 -9.10
N GLY A 57 -11.93 7.02 -9.60
CA GLY A 57 -12.03 6.70 -11.03
C GLY A 57 -10.73 6.87 -11.80
N GLN A 58 -9.56 6.86 -11.13
CA GLN A 58 -8.26 7.07 -11.75
C GLN A 58 -7.62 5.74 -12.17
N LYS A 59 -8.23 5.03 -13.12
CA LYS A 59 -7.82 3.67 -13.52
C LYS A 59 -6.34 3.57 -13.88
N ASP A 60 -5.86 4.42 -14.79
CA ASP A 60 -4.47 4.35 -15.29
C ASP A 60 -3.43 4.43 -14.16
N LYS A 61 -3.70 5.24 -13.12
CA LYS A 61 -2.82 5.35 -11.96
C LYS A 61 -2.87 4.11 -11.07
N CYS A 62 -4.04 3.48 -10.94
CA CYS A 62 -4.18 2.22 -10.21
C CYS A 62 -3.39 1.11 -10.91
N ASP A 63 -3.57 0.98 -12.22
CA ASP A 63 -2.87 0.00 -13.05
C ASP A 63 -1.35 0.19 -12.95
N ASN A 64 -0.89 1.45 -13.00
CA ASN A 64 0.53 1.77 -12.84
C ASN A 64 1.07 1.32 -11.48
N ILE A 65 0.36 1.58 -10.38
CA ILE A 65 0.78 1.11 -9.04
C ILE A 65 0.86 -0.41 -9.01
N LEU A 66 -0.17 -1.12 -9.50
CA LEU A 66 -0.15 -2.59 -9.50
C LEU A 66 0.98 -3.16 -10.37
N SER A 67 1.24 -2.55 -11.53
CA SER A 67 2.35 -2.90 -12.40
C SER A 67 3.70 -2.70 -11.68
N SER A 68 3.88 -1.57 -11.00
CA SER A 68 5.08 -1.29 -10.21
C SER A 68 5.27 -2.27 -9.06
N LEU A 69 4.20 -2.70 -8.39
CA LEU A 69 4.28 -3.71 -7.32
C LEU A 69 4.69 -5.09 -7.87
N LYS A 70 4.15 -5.50 -9.02
CA LYS A 70 4.57 -6.73 -9.71
C LYS A 70 6.04 -6.64 -10.14
N GLN A 71 6.46 -5.50 -10.68
CA GLN A 71 7.85 -5.27 -11.07
C GLN A 71 8.80 -5.29 -9.86
N PHE A 72 8.41 -4.67 -8.75
CA PHE A 72 9.16 -4.73 -7.49
C PHE A 72 9.36 -6.18 -7.05
N TRP A 73 8.27 -6.97 -6.99
CA TRP A 73 8.36 -8.37 -6.59
C TRP A 73 9.23 -9.19 -7.54
N ASN A 74 9.07 -9.03 -8.85
CA ASN A 74 9.88 -9.74 -9.84
C ASN A 74 11.37 -9.41 -9.73
N THR A 75 11.70 -8.13 -9.51
CA THR A 75 13.08 -7.69 -9.28
C THR A 75 13.62 -8.27 -7.97
N TYR A 76 12.85 -8.18 -6.89
CA TYR A 76 13.21 -8.73 -5.58
C TYR A 76 13.48 -10.24 -5.65
N LYS A 77 12.58 -11.00 -6.28
CA LYS A 77 12.70 -12.44 -6.52
C LYS A 77 13.98 -12.77 -7.29
N THR A 78 14.27 -12.03 -8.36
CA THR A 78 15.48 -12.24 -9.18
C THR A 78 16.76 -12.06 -8.36
N VAL A 79 16.88 -10.93 -7.66
CA VAL A 79 18.04 -10.64 -6.81
C VAL A 79 18.20 -11.67 -5.69
N LEU A 80 17.09 -12.11 -5.08
CA LEU A 80 17.10 -13.12 -4.04
C LEU A 80 17.62 -14.48 -4.56
N VAL A 81 17.18 -14.91 -5.74
CA VAL A 81 17.65 -16.15 -6.38
C VAL A 81 19.15 -16.08 -6.69
N GLU A 82 19.62 -14.95 -7.21
CA GLU A 82 21.04 -14.74 -7.50
C GLU A 82 21.90 -14.81 -6.23
N GLY A 83 21.44 -14.18 -5.14
CA GLY A 83 22.09 -14.24 -3.84
C GLY A 83 22.17 -15.66 -3.27
N LEU A 84 21.07 -16.42 -3.36
CA LEU A 84 21.03 -17.82 -2.89
C LEU A 84 21.95 -18.73 -3.71
N LYS A 85 21.96 -18.60 -5.04
CA LYS A 85 22.86 -19.35 -5.93
C LYS A 85 24.33 -19.04 -5.66
N SER A 86 24.65 -17.78 -5.38
CA SER A 86 26.01 -17.34 -5.07
C SER A 86 26.51 -17.91 -3.73
N LYS A 87 25.66 -17.91 -2.69
CA LYS A 87 25.97 -18.56 -1.41
C LYS A 87 26.22 -20.06 -1.55
N ARG A 88 25.39 -20.75 -2.35
CA ARG A 88 25.56 -22.19 -2.61
C ARG A 88 26.93 -22.52 -3.22
N LYS A 89 27.38 -21.75 -4.22
CA LYS A 89 28.70 -21.94 -4.84
C LYS A 89 29.86 -21.75 -3.86
N ALA A 90 29.72 -20.84 -2.90
CA ALA A 90 30.72 -20.61 -1.86
C ALA A 90 30.78 -21.76 -0.83
N SER A 91 29.64 -22.42 -0.56
CA SER A 91 29.53 -23.49 0.45
C SER A 91 29.86 -24.89 -0.06
N SER A 92 29.91 -25.11 -1.38
CA SER A 92 30.20 -26.42 -2.02
C SER A 92 31.59 -27.05 -1.72
N GLY A 93 32.39 -26.47 -0.82
CA GLY A 93 33.63 -27.06 -0.28
C GLY A 93 33.52 -27.57 1.17
N SER A 94 32.36 -27.46 1.82
CA SER A 94 32.13 -27.90 3.20
C SER A 94 31.24 -29.15 3.21
N GLU A 95 31.78 -30.29 3.63
CA GLU A 95 31.03 -31.55 3.77
C GLU A 95 29.90 -31.42 4.80
N GLY A 96 28.66 -31.22 4.34
CA GLY A 96 27.46 -31.17 5.18
C GLY A 96 26.27 -30.40 4.60
N ASP A 97 26.21 -30.20 3.28
CA ASP A 97 25.44 -29.13 2.65
C ASP A 97 23.92 -29.36 2.69
N ASN A 98 23.21 -28.59 3.52
CA ASN A 98 21.75 -28.46 3.46
C ASN A 98 21.38 -27.75 2.14
N VAL A 99 21.02 -28.52 1.12
CA VAL A 99 20.58 -27.99 -0.17
C VAL A 99 19.30 -27.18 0.03
N ILE A 100 19.40 -25.85 -0.07
CA ILE A 100 18.24 -24.96 -0.06
C ILE A 100 17.47 -25.19 -1.36
N ASP A 101 16.24 -25.68 -1.23
CA ASP A 101 15.25 -25.65 -2.30
C ASP A 101 14.82 -24.19 -2.53
N ILE A 102 15.28 -23.62 -3.65
CA ILE A 102 15.05 -22.21 -3.99
C ILE A 102 13.56 -21.94 -4.23
N ASP A 103 12.85 -22.84 -4.90
CA ASP A 103 11.46 -22.63 -5.29
C ASP A 103 10.56 -22.65 -4.05
N ARG A 104 10.78 -23.63 -3.17
CA ARG A 104 10.14 -23.67 -1.86
C ARG A 104 10.45 -22.43 -1.03
N TYR A 105 11.71 -21.99 -1.01
CA TYR A 105 12.11 -20.80 -0.27
C TYR A 105 11.36 -19.55 -0.77
N LEU A 106 11.25 -19.37 -2.09
CA LEU A 106 10.53 -18.24 -2.67
C LEU A 106 9.03 -18.27 -2.35
N ALA A 107 8.41 -19.44 -2.43
CA ALA A 107 7.01 -19.62 -2.04
C ALA A 107 6.80 -19.25 -0.56
N ASP A 108 7.68 -19.69 0.34
CA ASP A 108 7.63 -19.35 1.76
C ASP A 108 7.81 -17.84 2.00
N VAL A 109 8.72 -17.19 1.26
CA VAL A 109 8.91 -15.72 1.34
C VAL A 109 7.65 -14.99 0.90
N PHE A 110 7.07 -15.36 -0.24
CA PHE A 110 5.89 -14.68 -0.76
C PHE A 110 4.66 -14.93 0.09
N ARG A 111 4.46 -16.16 0.57
CA ARG A 111 3.40 -16.49 1.54
C ARG A 111 3.53 -15.65 2.82
N SER A 112 4.75 -15.53 3.34
CA SER A 112 5.03 -14.64 4.48
C SER A 112 4.72 -13.18 4.14
N ALA A 113 5.02 -12.71 2.93
CA ALA A 113 4.68 -11.36 2.50
C ALA A 113 3.16 -11.13 2.45
N ILE A 114 2.38 -12.09 1.94
CA ILE A 114 0.91 -12.05 1.96
C ILE A 114 0.41 -11.93 3.42
N ALA A 115 0.97 -12.71 4.34
CA ALA A 115 0.59 -12.65 5.75
C ALA A 115 0.86 -11.26 6.38
N PHE A 116 2.04 -10.69 6.16
CA PHE A 116 2.41 -9.38 6.71
C PHE A 116 1.66 -8.23 6.06
N TYR A 117 1.44 -8.28 4.75
CA TYR A 117 0.51 -7.37 4.07
C TYR A 117 -0.86 -7.43 4.76
N GLY A 118 -1.39 -8.64 4.95
CA GLY A 118 -2.67 -8.85 5.60
C GLY A 118 -2.74 -8.25 7.00
N PHE A 119 -1.70 -8.49 7.81
CA PHE A 119 -1.57 -7.93 9.15
C PHE A 119 -1.61 -6.40 9.13
N PHE A 120 -0.79 -5.73 8.31
CA PHE A 120 -0.79 -4.27 8.27
C PHE A 120 -2.09 -3.70 7.68
N SER A 121 -2.62 -4.28 6.60
CA SER A 121 -3.87 -3.82 5.99
C SER A 121 -5.06 -3.94 6.94
N PHE A 122 -5.22 -5.10 7.59
CA PHE A 122 -6.37 -5.35 8.45
C PHE A 122 -6.19 -4.81 9.86
N ILE A 123 -5.08 -5.14 10.53
CA ILE A 123 -4.87 -4.75 11.92
C ILE A 123 -4.47 -3.28 12.00
N ALA A 124 -3.39 -2.86 11.32
CA ALA A 124 -2.89 -1.50 11.47
C ALA A 124 -3.83 -0.46 10.85
N PHE A 125 -4.21 -0.64 9.58
CA PHE A 125 -4.96 0.40 8.86
C PHE A 125 -6.46 0.30 9.08
N TYR A 126 -7.06 -0.88 8.98
CA TYR A 126 -8.52 -1.02 9.10
C TYR A 126 -9.01 -0.98 10.55
N LEU A 127 -8.42 -1.79 11.45
CA LEU A 127 -8.88 -1.90 12.84
C LEU A 127 -8.42 -0.70 13.69
N PHE A 128 -7.13 -0.35 13.64
CA PHE A 128 -6.57 0.73 14.47
C PHE A 128 -6.60 2.10 13.80
N GLY A 129 -6.80 2.18 12.48
CA GLY A 129 -6.80 3.46 11.78
C GLY A 129 -5.41 4.12 11.69
N SER A 130 -4.33 3.37 11.92
CA SER A 130 -2.97 3.90 11.89
C SER A 130 -2.63 4.48 10.52
N MET A 131 -2.02 5.66 10.48
CA MET A 131 -1.57 6.32 9.25
C MET A 131 -2.69 6.63 8.24
N THR A 132 -3.96 6.51 8.63
CA THR A 132 -5.09 6.77 7.73
C THR A 132 -5.29 8.26 7.43
N GLU A 133 -4.71 9.14 8.25
CA GLU A 133 -4.67 10.58 8.05
C GLU A 133 -3.87 11.00 6.80
N TYR A 134 -2.97 10.14 6.31
CA TYR A 134 -2.17 10.37 5.11
C TYR A 134 -2.86 9.88 3.83
N ASN A 135 -4.04 9.28 3.95
CA ASN A 135 -4.80 8.82 2.79
C ASN A 135 -5.36 10.00 2.00
N GLU A 136 -5.21 9.96 0.68
CA GLU A 136 -5.73 10.99 -0.22
C GLU A 136 -7.24 10.83 -0.40
N THR A 137 -8.01 11.43 0.51
CA THR A 137 -9.48 11.39 0.53
C THR A 137 -10.15 12.47 -0.30
N GLU A 138 -9.37 13.35 -0.95
CA GLU A 138 -9.90 14.47 -1.72
C GLU A 138 -10.85 13.99 -2.85
N GLY A 139 -12.07 14.55 -2.86
CA GLY A 139 -13.10 14.21 -3.85
C GLY A 139 -13.91 12.95 -3.55
N LEU A 140 -13.70 12.32 -2.39
CA LEU A 140 -14.51 11.22 -1.87
C LEU A 140 -15.46 11.70 -0.77
N ASN A 141 -16.66 11.13 -0.72
CA ASN A 141 -17.53 11.28 0.44
C ASN A 141 -17.25 10.21 1.51
N ASP A 142 -17.79 10.39 2.73
CA ASP A 142 -17.60 9.46 3.85
C ASP A 142 -17.97 8.02 3.51
N ARG A 143 -19.02 7.81 2.70
CA ARG A 143 -19.45 6.48 2.30
C ARG A 143 -18.43 5.82 1.38
N GLU A 144 -17.85 6.57 0.44
CA GLU A 144 -16.79 6.10 -0.45
C GLU A 144 -15.51 5.81 0.33
N ASN A 145 -15.13 6.68 1.27
CA ASN A 145 -13.98 6.46 2.14
C ASN A 145 -14.15 5.17 2.97
N LYS A 146 -15.32 4.98 3.59
CA LYS A 146 -15.64 3.74 4.33
C LYS A 146 -15.64 2.50 3.43
N ALA A 147 -16.10 2.62 2.18
CA ALA A 147 -16.06 1.52 1.23
C ALA A 147 -14.62 1.11 0.87
N VAL A 148 -13.74 2.09 0.62
CA VAL A 148 -12.31 1.83 0.38
C VAL A 148 -11.68 1.13 1.58
N MET A 149 -11.88 1.65 2.79
CA MET A 149 -11.33 1.01 4.00
C MET A 149 -11.92 -0.39 4.23
N GLY A 150 -13.21 -0.60 3.94
CA GLY A 150 -13.83 -1.93 3.99
C GLY A 150 -13.15 -2.92 3.05
N ILE A 151 -12.82 -2.50 1.82
CA ILE A 151 -12.07 -3.32 0.86
C ILE A 151 -10.65 -3.60 1.37
N VAL A 152 -9.92 -2.58 1.84
CA VAL A 152 -8.57 -2.76 2.40
C VAL A 152 -8.59 -3.75 3.57
N GLY A 153 -9.57 -3.65 4.45
CA GLY A 153 -9.77 -4.58 5.55
C GLY A 153 -10.10 -5.99 5.08
N TRP A 154 -10.97 -6.14 4.07
CA TRP A 154 -11.33 -7.44 3.49
C TRP A 154 -10.15 -8.14 2.83
N ILE A 155 -9.43 -7.46 1.93
CA ILE A 155 -8.22 -7.99 1.29
C ILE A 155 -7.21 -8.37 2.39
N GLY A 156 -7.01 -7.49 3.37
CA GLY A 156 -6.10 -7.74 4.49
C GLY A 156 -6.45 -9.00 5.28
N LEU A 157 -7.72 -9.15 5.67
CA LEU A 157 -8.21 -10.33 6.40
C LEU A 157 -8.05 -11.61 5.58
N ARG A 158 -8.39 -11.56 4.28
CA ARG A 158 -8.24 -12.71 3.39
C ARG A 158 -6.78 -13.09 3.19
N SER A 159 -5.89 -12.11 3.06
CA SER A 159 -4.44 -12.31 3.02
C SER A 159 -3.90 -12.91 4.31
N MET A 160 -4.33 -12.45 5.49
CA MET A 160 -3.95 -13.07 6.76
C MET A 160 -4.40 -14.53 6.83
N GLN A 161 -5.64 -14.81 6.43
CA GLN A 161 -6.19 -16.17 6.45
C GLN A 161 -5.33 -17.12 5.60
N VAL A 162 -5.01 -16.74 4.37
CA VAL A 162 -4.21 -17.57 3.45
C VAL A 162 -2.72 -17.60 3.86
N GLY A 163 -2.20 -16.49 4.38
CA GLY A 163 -0.80 -16.39 4.79
C GLY A 163 -0.47 -17.15 6.08
N LEU A 164 -1.42 -17.21 7.04
CA LEU A 164 -1.20 -17.74 8.38
C LEU A 164 -1.90 -19.07 8.68
N VAL A 165 -2.97 -19.42 7.95
CA VAL A 165 -3.73 -20.65 8.18
C VAL A 165 -3.49 -21.64 7.05
N ASP A 166 -2.76 -22.73 7.34
CA ASP A 166 -2.39 -23.76 6.36
C ASP A 166 -3.61 -24.36 5.65
N GLU A 167 -4.69 -24.64 6.38
CA GLU A 167 -5.90 -25.21 5.78
C GLU A 167 -6.56 -24.25 4.79
N ALA A 168 -6.58 -22.94 5.08
CA ALA A 168 -7.10 -21.96 4.14
C ALA A 168 -6.18 -21.82 2.91
N ALA A 169 -4.87 -21.91 3.12
CA ALA A 169 -3.90 -21.89 2.03
C ALA A 169 -4.04 -23.11 1.11
N LYS A 170 -4.21 -24.32 1.65
CA LYS A 170 -4.45 -25.55 0.86
C LYS A 170 -5.75 -25.50 0.05
N GLN A 171 -6.78 -24.82 0.56
CA GLN A 171 -8.04 -24.62 -0.18
C GLN A 171 -7.89 -23.68 -1.37
N VAL A 172 -6.96 -22.73 -1.29
CA VAL A 172 -6.71 -21.74 -2.33
C VAL A 172 -5.66 -22.21 -3.33
N PHE A 173 -4.58 -22.83 -2.84
CA PHE A 173 -3.44 -23.29 -3.63
C PHE A 173 -3.55 -24.80 -3.87
N ARG A 174 -4.04 -25.18 -5.05
CA ARG A 174 -4.41 -26.58 -5.38
C ARG A 174 -3.21 -27.53 -5.33
N ASP A 175 -2.03 -27.04 -5.73
CA ASP A 175 -0.80 -27.82 -5.81
C ASP A 175 0.06 -27.73 -4.54
N GLY A 176 -0.51 -27.18 -3.46
CA GLY A 176 0.13 -27.05 -2.15
C GLY A 176 0.90 -25.75 -1.96
N LEU A 177 1.51 -25.60 -0.79
CA LEU A 177 2.14 -24.37 -0.29
C LEU A 177 3.43 -23.94 -1.03
N HIS A 178 3.72 -24.56 -2.17
CA HIS A 178 4.97 -24.37 -2.91
C HIS A 178 4.75 -23.83 -4.33
N ASN A 179 3.50 -23.63 -4.76
CA ASN A 179 3.19 -23.06 -6.06
C ASN A 179 3.20 -21.52 -6.02
N LEU A 180 4.40 -20.94 -6.18
CA LEU A 180 4.57 -19.49 -6.18
C LEU A 180 3.72 -18.75 -7.24
N PRO A 181 3.66 -19.19 -8.52
CA PRO A 181 2.79 -18.56 -9.52
C PRO A 181 1.32 -18.48 -9.09
N GLU A 182 0.77 -19.54 -8.51
CA GLU A 182 -0.62 -19.56 -8.02
C GLU A 182 -0.83 -18.57 -6.87
N MET A 183 0.16 -18.41 -5.98
CA MET A 183 0.12 -17.40 -4.92
C MET A 183 0.16 -15.97 -5.48
N GLU A 184 1.04 -15.72 -6.46
CA GLU A 184 1.16 -14.42 -7.14
C GLU A 184 -0.15 -14.06 -7.84
N GLU A 185 -0.73 -15.00 -8.61
CA GLU A 185 -2.00 -14.83 -9.29
C GLU A 185 -3.14 -14.57 -8.31
N PHE A 186 -3.24 -15.37 -7.23
CA PHE A 186 -4.23 -15.18 -6.19
C PHE A 186 -4.14 -13.78 -5.57
N PHE A 187 -2.95 -13.38 -5.12
CA PHE A 187 -2.76 -12.13 -4.41
C PHE A 187 -3.03 -10.91 -5.29
N PHE A 188 -2.36 -10.82 -6.45
CA PHE A 188 -2.53 -9.69 -7.35
C PHE A 188 -3.90 -9.70 -8.04
N GLY A 189 -4.46 -10.88 -8.32
CA GLY A 189 -5.80 -11.03 -8.88
C GLY A 189 -6.88 -10.57 -7.92
N MET A 190 -6.80 -10.95 -6.64
CA MET A 190 -7.71 -10.46 -5.60
C MET A 190 -7.69 -8.93 -5.53
N ILE A 191 -6.51 -8.31 -5.47
CA ILE A 191 -6.38 -6.85 -5.41
C ILE A 191 -6.97 -6.19 -6.67
N SER A 192 -6.66 -6.73 -7.85
CA SER A 192 -7.18 -6.21 -9.13
C SER A 192 -8.71 -6.26 -9.15
N ASN A 193 -9.31 -7.38 -8.75
CA ASN A 193 -10.76 -7.55 -8.73
C ASN A 193 -11.46 -6.52 -7.83
N GLU A 194 -10.88 -6.22 -6.67
CA GLU A 194 -11.46 -5.22 -5.75
C GLU A 194 -11.28 -3.78 -6.26
N ILE A 195 -10.15 -3.49 -6.92
CA ILE A 195 -9.95 -2.21 -7.63
C ILE A 195 -10.98 -2.04 -8.76
N ASP A 196 -11.24 -3.09 -9.54
CA ASP A 196 -12.24 -3.05 -10.61
C ASP A 196 -13.66 -2.84 -10.07
N GLN A 197 -13.99 -3.43 -8.91
CA GLN A 197 -15.26 -3.17 -8.22
C GLN A 197 -15.40 -1.70 -7.80
N LEU A 198 -14.35 -1.08 -7.26
CA LEU A 198 -14.35 0.35 -6.93
C LEU A 198 -14.55 1.24 -8.16
N LEU A 199 -13.85 0.92 -9.26
CA LEU A 199 -13.99 1.62 -10.54
C LEU A 199 -15.41 1.50 -11.09
N ALA A 200 -16.00 0.31 -11.04
CA ALA A 200 -17.38 0.06 -11.48
C ALA A 200 -18.40 0.81 -10.61
N ALA A 201 -18.24 0.81 -9.29
CA ALA A 201 -19.11 1.54 -8.38
C ALA A 201 -19.11 3.05 -8.66
N ARG A 202 -17.98 3.61 -9.14
CA ARG A 202 -17.86 5.02 -9.53
C ARG A 202 -18.47 5.30 -10.90
N SER A 203 -18.31 4.41 -11.89
CA SER A 203 -18.84 4.63 -13.25
C SER A 203 -20.38 4.73 -13.29
N HIS A 204 -21.06 3.98 -12.40
CA HIS A 204 -22.52 4.07 -12.23
C HIS A 204 -22.99 5.40 -11.61
N ARG A 205 -22.09 6.14 -10.95
CA ARG A 205 -22.37 7.49 -10.44
C ARG A 205 -22.01 8.50 -11.51
N ARG A 206 -22.99 8.78 -12.39
CA ARG A 206 -22.95 9.87 -13.39
C ARG A 206 -22.12 11.05 -12.90
N ARG A 207 -21.14 11.47 -13.73
CA ARG A 207 -20.31 12.68 -13.58
C ARG A 207 -21.07 13.73 -12.78
N SER A 208 -20.76 13.85 -11.48
CA SER A 208 -21.10 15.04 -10.72
C SER A 208 -20.50 16.18 -11.53
N ARG A 209 -21.38 16.95 -12.18
CA ARG A 209 -21.04 18.08 -13.03
C ARG A 209 -20.06 18.90 -12.21
N ARG A 210 -18.79 18.92 -12.64
CA ARG A 210 -17.68 19.67 -12.01
C ARG A 210 -18.28 21.03 -11.64
N ARG A 211 -18.62 21.24 -10.37
CA ARG A 211 -19.10 22.54 -9.93
C ARG A 211 -17.87 23.41 -10.04
N SER A 212 -17.77 24.12 -11.16
CA SER A 212 -16.93 25.31 -11.27
C SER A 212 -17.10 26.06 -9.96
N SER A 213 -15.97 26.33 -9.31
CA SER A 213 -15.91 26.70 -7.91
C SER A 213 -16.99 27.71 -7.53
N ILE A 214 -17.63 27.48 -6.39
CA ILE A 214 -18.51 28.46 -5.73
C ILE A 214 -17.79 29.81 -5.53
N LEU A 215 -16.44 29.80 -5.57
CA LEU A 215 -15.56 30.95 -5.48
C LEU A 215 -15.48 31.79 -6.77
N ARG A 216 -15.87 31.26 -7.95
CA ARG A 216 -15.98 32.06 -9.18
C ARG A 216 -17.29 32.82 -9.28
N GLU A 217 -18.33 32.37 -8.58
CA GLU A 217 -19.65 33.03 -8.60
C GLU A 217 -19.66 34.31 -7.74
N SER A 218 -18.73 34.47 -6.78
CA SER A 218 -18.69 35.61 -5.86
C SER A 218 -17.60 36.65 -6.14
N GLY A 219 -16.77 36.50 -7.19
CA GLY A 219 -15.76 37.50 -7.60
C GLY A 219 -14.74 37.91 -6.54
N ARG A 220 -14.58 37.15 -5.44
CA ARG A 220 -13.70 37.50 -4.32
C ARG A 220 -12.41 36.68 -4.38
N LEU A 221 -11.28 37.39 -4.47
CA LEU A 221 -9.96 36.85 -4.15
C LEU A 221 -9.92 36.58 -2.64
N VAL A 222 -9.78 35.32 -2.24
CA VAL A 222 -9.57 34.94 -0.84
C VAL A 222 -8.13 34.46 -0.69
N SER A 223 -7.39 35.13 0.19
CA SER A 223 -6.03 34.77 0.62
C SER A 223 -6.08 33.50 1.47
N ASP A 224 -5.21 32.52 1.18
CA ASP A 224 -5.13 31.19 1.81
C ASP A 224 -4.68 31.17 3.29
N SER A 225 -4.80 32.28 4.01
CA SER A 225 -4.36 32.42 5.41
C SER A 225 -5.43 32.12 6.46
N GLU A 226 -6.70 31.88 6.08
CA GLU A 226 -7.82 31.78 7.05
C GLU A 226 -8.50 30.41 7.20
N SER A 227 -8.13 29.37 6.46
CA SER A 227 -8.93 28.12 6.48
C SER A 227 -8.60 27.15 7.63
N GLY A 228 -7.42 27.23 8.25
CA GLY A 228 -7.02 26.33 9.35
C GLY A 228 -7.13 26.96 10.75
N PHE A 229 -6.54 28.14 10.94
CA PHE A 229 -6.40 28.76 12.26
C PHE A 229 -7.73 29.32 12.80
N GLY A 230 -8.59 29.87 11.94
CA GLY A 230 -9.87 30.47 12.34
C GLY A 230 -10.86 29.47 12.95
N MET A 231 -10.85 28.21 12.50
CA MET A 231 -11.72 27.16 13.06
C MET A 231 -11.26 26.68 14.44
N ILE A 232 -9.95 26.64 14.68
CA ILE A 232 -9.37 26.23 15.97
C ILE A 232 -9.64 27.31 17.03
N VAL A 233 -9.48 28.59 16.67
CA VAL A 233 -9.77 29.72 17.57
C VAL A 233 -11.26 29.80 17.96
N ARG A 234 -12.17 29.54 17.02
CA ARG A 234 -13.63 29.50 17.31
C ARG A 234 -14.06 28.35 18.21
N ARG A 235 -13.37 27.20 18.15
CA ARG A 235 -13.63 26.07 19.06
C ARG A 235 -13.15 26.36 20.48
N LEU A 236 -12.03 27.07 20.61
CA LEU A 236 -11.47 27.44 21.92
C LEU A 236 -12.22 28.60 22.59
N SER A 237 -12.91 29.46 21.82
CA SER A 237 -13.67 30.59 22.36
C SER A 237 -15.07 30.25 22.87
N GLN A 238 -15.52 29.00 22.76
CA GLN A 238 -16.82 28.56 23.30
C GLN A 238 -16.60 27.78 24.61
N GLN A 239 -16.27 28.48 25.70
CA GLN A 239 -16.44 27.92 27.04
C GLN A 239 -17.91 28.02 27.47
N PRO A 240 -18.50 26.96 28.06
CA PRO A 240 -19.85 27.02 28.58
C PRO A 240 -19.90 27.95 29.80
N ILE A 241 -20.81 28.92 29.77
CA ILE A 241 -21.19 29.72 30.94
C ILE A 241 -21.84 28.76 31.94
N ILE A 242 -21.12 28.43 33.01
CA ILE A 242 -21.70 27.76 34.17
C ILE A 242 -22.57 28.81 34.87
N LYS A 243 -23.89 28.62 34.85
CA LYS A 243 -24.82 29.40 35.66
C LYS A 243 -24.90 28.74 37.04
N GLU A 244 -24.48 29.46 38.07
CA GLU A 244 -24.90 29.22 39.46
C GLU A 244 -26.33 29.74 39.68
#